data_AF-A0A953QIH3-F1
#
_entry.id   AF-A0A953QIH3-F1
#
_cell.length_a   1.000
_cell.length_b   1.000
_cell.length_c   1.000
_cell.angle_alpha   90.00
_cell.angle_beta   90.00
_cell.angle_gamma   90.00
#
_symmetry.space_group_name_H-M   'P 1'
#
loop_
_entity.id
_entity.type
_entity.pdbx_description
1 polymer ?
#
loop_
_entity_poly.entity_id
_entity_poly.type
_entity_poly.pdbx_seq_one_letter_code
_entity_poly.pdbx_strand_id
1 'polypeptide(L)'
;GASGDYVSIEKPPEGRTTTSTHLRVGDETVLVFALKDQEVAEYHYRFYHLLATLMGENWSDEMETAFSRVLREELTADVHGEVDEPSWRLKQALRRSPGARNGARSGKAFRDYSRQSFIDTLTLYLHGICCDIDVDTGPRQLPSRYLRRRLIALQELFPPPKGYAVFPEQLDS
;
A
#
# COMPACT_ATOMS: atom_id res chain seq x y z
N GLY A 1 -13.14 -28.10 -15.55
CA GLY A 1 -13.58 -26.71 -15.36
C GLY A 1 -12.68 -26.10 -14.33
N ALA A 2 -12.05 -24.97 -14.64
CA ALA A 2 -11.06 -24.35 -13.76
C ALA A 2 -11.71 -23.99 -12.40
N SER A 3 -11.05 -24.39 -11.31
CA SER A 3 -11.52 -24.14 -9.94
C SER A 3 -11.71 -22.65 -9.72
N GLY A 4 -12.93 -22.23 -9.44
CA GLY A 4 -13.18 -20.90 -8.89
C GLY A 4 -12.67 -20.82 -7.46
N ASP A 5 -12.15 -19.66 -7.08
CA ASP A 5 -11.88 -19.36 -5.68
C ASP A 5 -13.19 -19.49 -4.88
N TYR A 6 -13.15 -20.16 -3.73
CA TYR A 6 -14.31 -20.33 -2.86
C TYR A 6 -13.92 -20.03 -1.41
N VAL A 7 -14.85 -19.46 -0.66
CA VAL A 7 -14.68 -19.20 0.78
C VAL A 7 -15.14 -20.44 1.53
N SER A 8 -14.27 -20.97 2.39
CA SER A 8 -14.57 -22.12 3.24
C SER A 8 -14.35 -21.78 4.71
N ILE A 9 -15.27 -22.24 5.55
CA ILE A 9 -15.17 -22.14 7.01
C ILE A 9 -14.26 -23.27 7.55
N GLU A 10 -14.16 -24.37 6.81
CA GLU A 10 -13.25 -25.48 7.10
C GLU A 10 -11.92 -25.28 6.40
N LYS A 11 -10.83 -25.66 7.06
CA LYS A 11 -9.48 -25.60 6.47
C LYS A 11 -9.46 -26.49 5.21
N PRO A 12 -9.14 -25.94 4.02
CA PRO A 12 -9.12 -26.74 2.80
C PRO A 12 -8.10 -27.88 2.91
N PRO A 13 -8.40 -29.07 2.35
CA PRO A 13 -7.39 -30.11 2.18
C PRO A 13 -6.26 -29.54 1.31
N GLU A 14 -5.02 -29.83 1.69
CA GLU A 14 -3.77 -29.20 1.25
C GLU A 14 -3.83 -28.45 -0.10
N GLY A 15 -3.52 -27.15 -0.06
CA GLY A 15 -3.54 -26.28 -1.23
C GLY A 15 -3.07 -24.87 -0.89
N ARG A 16 -3.02 -24.00 -1.91
CA ARG A 16 -2.80 -22.56 -1.69
C ARG A 16 -4.00 -22.01 -0.94
N THR A 17 -3.78 -21.61 0.31
CA THR A 17 -4.78 -20.93 1.13
C THR A 17 -4.42 -19.46 1.24
N THR A 18 -5.43 -18.61 1.23
CA THR A 18 -5.29 -17.18 1.47
C THR A 18 -6.10 -16.83 2.70
N THR A 19 -5.52 -16.10 3.64
CA THR A 19 -6.17 -15.74 4.92
C THR A 19 -6.97 -14.44 4.83
N SER A 20 -6.85 -13.69 3.75
CA SER A 20 -7.61 -12.47 3.50
C SER A 20 -7.77 -12.21 2.00
N THR A 21 -8.96 -11.88 1.53
CA THR A 21 -9.21 -11.51 0.13
C THR A 21 -10.36 -10.52 0.01
N HIS A 22 -10.48 -9.85 -1.13
CA HIS A 22 -11.72 -9.21 -1.56
C HIS A 22 -12.35 -9.96 -2.73
N LEU A 23 -13.67 -9.90 -2.85
CA LEU A 23 -14.40 -10.44 -3.99
C LEU A 23 -15.64 -9.59 -4.28
N ARG A 24 -16.06 -9.57 -5.54
CA ARG A 24 -17.25 -8.83 -5.98
C ARG A 24 -18.47 -9.75 -5.92
N VAL A 25 -19.50 -9.37 -5.17
CA VAL A 25 -20.80 -10.05 -5.11
C VAL A 25 -21.87 -9.08 -5.58
N GLY A 26 -22.34 -9.24 -6.82
CA GLY A 26 -23.19 -8.23 -7.46
C GLY A 26 -22.45 -6.89 -7.57
N ASP A 27 -23.05 -5.83 -7.03
CA ASP A 27 -22.47 -4.48 -7.02
C ASP A 27 -21.62 -4.19 -5.77
N GLU A 28 -21.57 -5.11 -4.82
CA GLU A 28 -20.87 -4.94 -3.54
C GLU A 28 -19.48 -5.58 -3.57
N THR A 29 -18.52 -4.94 -2.90
CA THR A 29 -17.21 -5.54 -2.63
C THR A 29 -17.21 -6.13 -1.23
N VAL A 30 -17.03 -7.44 -1.14
CA VAL A 30 -16.97 -8.18 0.13
C VAL A 30 -15.51 -8.41 0.49
N LEU A 31 -15.12 -7.97 1.68
CA LEU A 31 -13.84 -8.29 2.29
C LEU A 31 -13.98 -9.54 3.17
N VAL A 32 -13.13 -10.54 2.95
CA VAL A 32 -13.15 -11.81 3.66
C VAL A 32 -11.86 -11.97 4.46
N PHE A 33 -11.99 -12.28 5.74
CA PHE A 33 -10.86 -12.50 6.64
C PHE A 33 -11.01 -13.83 7.38
N ALA A 34 -10.00 -14.68 7.29
CA ALA A 34 -9.87 -15.88 8.11
C ALA A 34 -9.14 -15.51 9.41
N LEU A 35 -9.90 -15.46 10.52
CA LEU A 35 -9.40 -14.97 11.81
C LEU A 35 -8.97 -16.08 12.78
N LYS A 36 -9.21 -17.35 12.47
CA LYS A 36 -8.84 -18.43 13.38
C LYS A 36 -7.32 -18.58 13.44
N ASP A 37 -6.78 -18.63 14.66
CA ASP A 37 -5.35 -18.83 14.95
C ASP A 37 -4.40 -17.74 14.38
N GLN A 38 -4.89 -16.51 14.17
CA GLN A 38 -4.05 -15.37 13.74
C GLN A 38 -3.76 -14.41 14.90
N GLU A 39 -2.58 -13.80 14.88
CA GLU A 39 -2.19 -12.78 15.86
C GLU A 39 -2.99 -11.48 15.67
N VAL A 40 -3.32 -10.81 16.78
CA VAL A 40 -4.15 -9.59 16.75
C VAL A 40 -3.51 -8.48 15.92
N ALA A 41 -2.19 -8.32 16.03
CA ALA A 41 -1.43 -7.32 15.28
C ALA A 41 -1.47 -7.55 13.76
N GLU A 42 -1.61 -8.79 13.30
CA GLU A 42 -1.71 -9.11 11.87
C GLU A 42 -3.07 -8.71 11.26
N TYR A 43 -4.12 -8.55 12.08
CA TYR A 43 -5.45 -8.17 11.58
C TYR A 43 -5.50 -6.76 11.04
N HIS A 44 -4.96 -5.79 11.79
CA HIS A 44 -4.99 -4.38 11.37
C HIS A 44 -4.25 -4.20 10.06
N TYR A 45 -3.04 -4.78 9.96
CA TYR A 45 -2.27 -4.74 8.73
C TYR A 45 -3.05 -5.33 7.54
N ARG A 46 -3.59 -6.55 7.67
CA ARG A 46 -4.34 -7.21 6.58
C ARG A 46 -5.60 -6.46 6.19
N PHE A 47 -6.33 -5.94 7.18
CA PHE A 47 -7.52 -5.14 6.95
C PHE A 47 -7.20 -3.88 6.16
N TYR A 48 -6.23 -3.10 6.62
CA TYR A 48 -5.82 -1.86 5.94
C TYR A 48 -5.16 -2.15 4.60
N HIS A 49 -4.45 -3.26 4.44
CA HIS A 49 -3.86 -3.66 3.17
C HIS A 49 -4.92 -3.99 2.12
N LEU A 50 -5.98 -4.73 2.49
CA LEU A 50 -7.08 -4.99 1.57
C LEU A 50 -7.83 -3.71 1.21
N LEU A 51 -8.08 -2.82 2.17
CA LEU A 51 -8.70 -1.53 1.90
C LEU A 51 -7.82 -0.68 0.96
N ALA A 52 -6.53 -0.61 1.23
CA ALA A 52 -5.56 0.11 0.40
C ALA A 52 -5.47 -0.49 -1.02
N THR A 53 -5.55 -1.82 -1.14
CA THR A 53 -5.60 -2.52 -2.43
C THR A 53 -6.82 -2.10 -3.24
N LEU A 54 -8.02 -2.14 -2.64
CA LEU A 54 -9.24 -1.66 -3.27
C LEU A 54 -9.11 -0.20 -3.72
N MET A 55 -8.52 0.65 -2.87
CA MET A 55 -8.30 2.05 -3.21
C MET A 55 -7.30 2.21 -4.37
N GLY A 56 -6.20 1.45 -4.39
CA GLY A 56 -5.22 1.51 -5.50
C GLY A 56 -5.74 0.94 -6.82
N GLU A 57 -6.70 0.01 -6.78
CA GLU A 57 -7.39 -0.51 -7.96
C GLU A 57 -8.42 0.49 -8.52
N ASN A 58 -8.99 1.33 -7.66
CA ASN A 58 -10.11 2.23 -7.99
C ASN A 58 -9.80 3.71 -7.72
N TRP A 59 -8.52 4.09 -7.63
CA TRP A 59 -8.14 5.48 -7.35
C TRP A 59 -8.59 6.41 -8.48
N SER A 60 -8.91 7.66 -8.15
CA SER A 60 -9.25 8.65 -9.18
C SER A 60 -7.99 9.12 -9.93
N ASP A 61 -8.17 9.70 -11.11
CA ASP A 61 -7.06 10.31 -11.86
C ASP A 61 -6.34 11.41 -11.05
N GLU A 62 -7.07 12.12 -10.19
CA GLU A 62 -6.53 13.11 -9.26
C GLU A 62 -5.58 12.47 -8.24
N MET A 63 -6.02 11.39 -7.59
CA MET A 63 -5.20 10.64 -6.63
C MET A 63 -3.96 10.04 -7.30
N GLU A 64 -4.14 9.40 -8.46
CA GLU A 64 -3.04 8.85 -9.25
C GLU A 64 -2.01 9.93 -9.58
N THR A 65 -2.48 11.10 -10.05
CA THR A 65 -1.62 12.21 -10.45
C THR A 65 -0.87 12.79 -9.25
N ALA A 66 -1.57 13.05 -8.14
CA ALA A 66 -1.00 13.61 -6.93
C ALA A 66 0.09 12.69 -6.34
N PHE A 67 -0.20 11.41 -6.19
CA PHE A 67 0.75 10.45 -5.62
C PHE A 67 1.91 10.15 -6.59
N SER A 68 1.62 9.96 -7.88
CA SER A 68 2.66 9.72 -8.88
C SER A 68 3.64 10.90 -9.02
N ARG A 69 3.20 12.14 -8.76
CA ARG A 69 4.11 13.30 -8.71
C ARG A 69 5.17 13.13 -7.62
N VAL A 70 4.76 12.74 -6.40
CA VAL A 70 5.68 12.48 -5.29
C VAL A 70 6.71 11.41 -5.69
N LEU A 71 6.26 10.30 -6.26
CA LEU A 71 7.15 9.22 -6.69
C LEU A 71 8.11 9.62 -7.81
N ARG A 72 7.69 10.47 -8.75
CA ARG A 72 8.57 10.96 -9.83
C ARG A 72 9.69 11.84 -9.28
N GLU A 73 9.39 12.67 -8.29
CA GLU A 73 10.39 13.50 -7.62
C GLU A 73 11.40 12.62 -6.87
N GLU A 74 10.94 11.58 -6.18
CA GLU A 74 11.80 10.60 -5.51
C GLU A 74 12.69 9.82 -6.49
N LEU A 75 12.13 9.34 -7.60
CA LEU A 75 12.91 8.66 -8.64
C LEU A 75 13.94 9.60 -9.28
N THR A 76 13.61 10.88 -9.44
CA THR A 76 14.53 11.91 -9.96
C THR A 76 15.67 12.19 -8.99
N ALA A 77 15.39 12.19 -7.69
CA ALA A 77 16.38 12.35 -6.64
C ALA A 77 17.13 11.05 -6.28
N ASP A 78 16.97 9.99 -7.10
CA ASP A 78 17.56 8.66 -6.91
C ASP A 78 17.31 8.06 -5.52
N VAL A 79 16.14 8.31 -4.93
CA VAL A 79 15.80 7.87 -3.58
C VAL A 79 15.80 6.34 -3.48
N HIS A 80 16.63 5.82 -2.59
CA HIS A 80 16.72 4.40 -2.28
C HIS A 80 15.61 3.95 -1.32
N GLY A 81 15.32 2.66 -1.31
CA GLY A 81 14.35 2.01 -0.42
C GLY A 81 12.89 2.23 -0.81
N GLU A 82 12.00 1.49 -0.15
CA GLU A 82 10.53 1.58 -0.24
C GLU A 82 9.88 1.28 1.11
N VAL A 83 8.54 1.43 1.19
CA VAL A 83 7.76 1.15 2.41
C VAL A 83 7.66 -0.36 2.67
N ASP A 84 7.51 -1.16 1.62
CA ASP A 84 7.41 -2.61 1.72
C ASP A 84 8.10 -3.31 0.53
N GLU A 85 8.35 -4.60 0.67
CA GLU A 85 9.05 -5.45 -0.29
C GLU A 85 8.37 -5.53 -1.68
N PRO A 86 7.02 -5.53 -1.83
CA PRO A 86 6.38 -5.54 -3.15
C PRO A 86 6.72 -4.30 -4.00
N SER A 87 6.53 -3.09 -3.46
CA SER A 87 6.90 -1.86 -4.18
C SER A 87 8.41 -1.76 -4.38
N TRP A 88 9.22 -2.25 -3.45
CA TRP A 88 10.68 -2.32 -3.59
C TRP A 88 11.11 -3.10 -4.84
N ARG A 89 10.53 -4.28 -5.07
CA ARG A 89 10.82 -5.12 -6.25
C ARG A 89 10.45 -4.41 -7.55
N LEU A 90 9.29 -3.75 -7.59
CA LEU A 90 8.84 -3.00 -8.77
C LEU A 90 9.72 -1.79 -9.05
N LYS A 91 10.13 -1.05 -8.01
CA LYS A 91 11.08 0.06 -8.13
C LYS A 91 12.41 -0.38 -8.73
N GLN A 92 12.94 -1.50 -8.26
CA GLN A 92 14.17 -2.07 -8.80
C GLN A 92 14.00 -2.51 -10.26
N ALA A 93 12.90 -3.16 -10.61
CA ALA A 93 12.61 -3.56 -11.99
C ALA A 93 12.50 -2.35 -12.93
N LEU A 94 11.83 -1.29 -12.47
CA LEU A 94 11.72 -0.01 -13.17
C LEU A 94 13.10 0.61 -13.41
N ARG A 95 13.97 0.64 -12.40
CA ARG A 95 15.35 1.18 -12.50
C ARG A 95 16.25 0.39 -13.45
N ARG A 96 16.04 -0.92 -13.57
CA ARG A 96 16.79 -1.81 -14.49
C ARG A 96 16.32 -1.72 -15.94
N SER A 97 15.15 -1.13 -16.20
CA SER A 97 14.58 -1.10 -17.54
C SER A 97 15.29 -0.10 -18.47
N PRO A 98 15.52 -0.44 -19.75
CA PRO A 98 16.02 0.49 -20.76
C PRO A 98 15.09 1.71 -20.86
N GLY A 99 15.61 2.93 -20.66
CA GLY A 99 14.80 4.16 -20.62
C GLY A 99 14.45 4.69 -19.22
N ALA A 100 14.87 4.01 -18.14
CA ALA A 100 14.70 4.46 -16.76
C ALA A 100 15.27 5.87 -16.50
N ARG A 101 16.35 6.24 -17.20
CA ARG A 101 17.01 7.55 -17.07
C ARG A 101 16.34 8.68 -17.85
N ASN A 102 15.58 8.38 -18.91
CA ASN A 102 15.13 9.37 -19.90
C ASN A 102 13.62 9.52 -20.08
N GLY A 103 12.77 8.74 -19.41
CA GLY A 103 11.32 8.89 -19.64
C GLY A 103 10.41 7.74 -19.25
N ALA A 104 10.89 6.67 -18.61
CA ALA A 104 10.03 5.58 -18.12
C ALA A 104 9.01 6.00 -17.03
N ARG A 105 8.83 7.30 -16.77
CA ARG A 105 7.97 7.92 -15.75
C ARG A 105 6.47 7.94 -16.11
N SER A 106 6.08 7.33 -17.23
CA SER A 106 4.68 7.30 -17.72
C SER A 106 4.26 5.95 -18.32
N GLY A 107 5.14 4.95 -18.31
CA GLY A 107 4.87 3.63 -18.88
C GLY A 107 4.11 2.71 -17.93
N LYS A 108 3.66 1.55 -18.43
CA LYS A 108 2.97 0.52 -17.63
C LYS A 108 3.76 0.15 -16.36
N ALA A 109 5.07 -0.04 -16.49
CA ALA A 109 5.93 -0.38 -15.35
C ALA A 109 5.92 0.69 -14.24
N PHE A 110 5.86 1.97 -14.60
CA PHE A 110 5.73 3.03 -13.60
C PHE A 110 4.34 3.04 -12.98
N ARG A 111 3.26 2.83 -13.75
CA ARG A 111 1.90 2.74 -13.19
C ARG A 111 1.76 1.56 -12.22
N ASP A 112 2.29 0.39 -12.58
CA ASP A 112 2.28 -0.80 -11.71
C ASP A 112 3.05 -0.51 -10.41
N TYR A 113 4.24 0.10 -10.50
CA TYR A 113 5.01 0.54 -9.35
C TYR A 113 4.27 1.58 -8.51
N SER A 114 3.70 2.61 -9.13
CA SER A 114 3.00 3.69 -8.44
C SER A 114 1.80 3.18 -7.67
N ARG A 115 1.02 2.28 -8.27
CA ARG A 115 -0.11 1.62 -7.61
C ARG A 115 0.35 0.83 -6.40
N GLN A 116 1.37 -0.03 -6.54
CA GLN A 116 1.84 -0.81 -5.41
C GLN A 116 2.43 0.06 -4.29
N SER A 117 3.22 1.08 -4.66
CA SER A 117 3.81 2.03 -3.72
C SER A 117 2.73 2.82 -2.97
N PHE A 118 1.63 3.15 -3.64
CA PHE A 118 0.45 3.75 -3.02
C PHE A 118 -0.21 2.78 -2.03
N ILE A 119 -0.44 1.53 -2.42
CA ILE A 119 -1.04 0.50 -1.54
C ILE A 119 -0.20 0.32 -0.27
N ASP A 120 1.12 0.15 -0.41
CA ASP A 120 2.02 -0.07 0.72
C ASP A 120 2.02 1.17 1.65
N THR A 121 2.09 2.38 1.08
CA THR A 121 2.08 3.63 1.85
C THR A 121 0.72 3.88 2.54
N LEU A 122 -0.39 3.61 1.86
CA LEU A 122 -1.73 3.79 2.41
C LEU A 122 -2.04 2.77 3.50
N THR A 123 -1.56 1.54 3.35
CA THR A 123 -1.60 0.53 4.41
C THR A 123 -0.93 1.06 5.67
N LEU A 124 0.29 1.59 5.53
CA LEU A 124 1.04 2.18 6.64
C LEU A 124 0.32 3.41 7.23
N TYR A 125 -0.22 4.30 6.39
CA TYR A 125 -0.95 5.50 6.81
C TYR A 125 -2.17 5.16 7.68
N LEU A 126 -3.01 4.22 7.23
CA LEU A 126 -4.20 3.81 7.96
C LEU A 126 -3.85 3.04 9.23
N HIS A 127 -2.81 2.21 9.18
CA HIS A 127 -2.32 1.50 10.35
C HIS A 127 -1.78 2.47 11.41
N GLY A 128 -0.98 3.45 11.02
CA GLY A 128 -0.40 4.45 11.92
C GLY A 128 -1.41 5.45 12.51
N ILE A 129 -2.57 5.64 11.88
CA ILE A 129 -3.69 6.37 12.50
C ILE A 129 -4.33 5.57 13.64
N CYS A 130 -4.40 4.25 13.48
CA CYS A 130 -5.12 3.37 14.39
C CYS A 130 -4.25 2.84 15.52
N CYS A 131 -2.96 2.63 15.26
CA CYS A 131 -2.01 1.99 16.15
C CYS A 131 -0.74 2.83 16.28
N ASP A 132 -0.16 2.82 17.48
CA ASP A 132 1.18 3.33 17.71
C ASP A 132 2.19 2.32 17.15
N ILE A 133 2.73 2.61 15.97
CA ILE A 133 3.63 1.72 15.23
C ILE A 133 4.96 2.40 14.97
N ASP A 134 6.04 1.69 15.25
CA ASP A 134 7.37 2.07 14.80
C ASP A 134 7.61 1.55 13.39
N VAL A 135 8.24 2.38 12.55
CA VAL A 135 8.68 1.97 11.22
C VAL A 135 10.15 1.59 11.29
N ASP A 136 10.44 0.33 10.96
CA ASP A 136 11.81 -0.17 10.92
C ASP A 136 12.69 0.68 9.99
N THR A 137 13.91 0.95 10.44
CA THR A 137 14.93 1.57 9.61
C THR A 137 15.85 0.51 9.03
N GLY A 138 16.24 0.67 7.77
CA GLY A 138 17.11 -0.30 7.13
C GLY A 138 17.57 0.16 5.76
N PRO A 139 18.59 -0.50 5.19
CA PRO A 139 19.15 -0.10 3.90
C PRO A 139 18.15 -0.20 2.76
N ARG A 140 17.07 -0.99 2.89
CA ARG A 140 15.99 -1.09 1.88
C ARG A 140 14.74 -0.28 2.25
N GLN A 141 14.74 0.36 3.41
CA GLN A 141 13.58 1.13 3.90
C GLN A 141 13.62 2.54 3.34
N LEU A 142 12.44 3.08 3.03
CA LEU A 142 12.31 4.44 2.52
C LEU A 142 12.82 5.44 3.59
N PRO A 143 13.73 6.37 3.26
CA PRO A 143 14.22 7.32 4.24
C PRO A 143 13.09 8.20 4.79
N SER A 144 13.13 8.47 6.10
CA SER A 144 12.02 9.10 6.85
C SER A 144 11.52 10.41 6.23
N ARG A 145 12.42 11.22 5.63
CA ARG A 145 12.02 12.47 4.95
C ARG A 145 11.10 12.24 3.75
N TYR A 146 11.31 11.15 2.99
CA TYR A 146 10.47 10.81 1.83
C TYR A 146 9.21 10.08 2.27
N LEU A 147 9.32 9.21 3.27
CA LEU A 147 8.15 8.60 3.91
C LEU A 147 7.18 9.66 4.43
N ARG A 148 7.68 10.64 5.20
CA ARG A 148 6.88 11.77 5.71
C ARG A 148 6.19 12.52 4.58
N ARG A 149 6.88 12.77 3.45
CA ARG A 149 6.29 13.42 2.28
C ARG A 149 5.15 12.62 1.66
N ARG A 150 5.27 11.29 1.56
CA ARG A 150 4.17 10.44 1.07
C ARG A 150 2.99 10.43 2.03
N LEU A 151 3.25 10.34 3.33
CA LEU A 151 2.20 10.38 4.36
C LEU A 151 1.46 11.72 4.38
N ILE A 152 2.16 12.85 4.17
CA ILE A 152 1.53 14.17 4.01
C ILE A 152 0.64 14.20 2.75
N ALA A 153 1.11 13.65 1.63
CA ALA A 153 0.29 13.58 0.41
C ALA A 153 -0.99 12.74 0.63
N LEU A 154 -0.90 11.65 1.39
CA LEU A 154 -2.08 10.87 1.78
C LEU A 154 -2.98 11.61 2.77
N GLN A 155 -2.42 12.40 3.68
CA GLN A 155 -3.19 13.25 4.60
C GLN A 155 -4.00 14.32 3.86
N GLU A 156 -3.45 14.89 2.79
CA GLU A 156 -4.17 15.84 1.93
C GLU A 156 -5.32 15.17 1.17
N LEU A 157 -5.12 13.94 0.68
CA LEU A 157 -6.15 13.16 -0.03
C LEU A 157 -7.21 12.57 0.90
N PHE A 158 -6.81 12.16 2.11
CA PHE A 158 -7.60 11.43 3.08
C PHE A 158 -7.39 12.02 4.48
N PRO A 159 -7.93 13.22 4.75
CA PRO A 159 -7.72 13.88 6.03
C PRO A 159 -8.24 13.01 7.18
N PRO A 160 -7.45 12.82 8.26
CA PRO A 160 -7.88 12.01 9.39
C PRO A 160 -9.06 12.69 10.11
N PRO A 161 -9.95 11.91 10.74
CA PRO A 161 -11.01 12.46 11.58
C PRO A 161 -10.43 13.31 12.73
N LYS A 162 -11.25 14.24 13.25
CA LYS A 162 -10.85 15.07 14.40
C LYS A 162 -10.39 14.20 15.58
N GLY A 163 -9.23 14.53 16.15
CA GLY A 163 -8.63 13.80 17.27
C GLY A 163 -7.71 12.64 16.87
N TYR A 164 -7.53 12.40 15.57
CA TYR A 164 -6.59 11.41 15.04
C TYR A 164 -5.53 12.11 14.20
N ALA A 165 -4.30 11.61 14.28
CA ALA A 165 -3.18 12.11 13.50
C ALA A 165 -2.20 10.98 13.18
N VAL A 166 -1.43 11.16 12.11
CA VAL A 166 -0.36 10.22 11.70
C VAL A 166 0.97 10.63 12.31
N PHE A 167 1.16 11.94 12.52
CA PHE A 167 2.36 12.48 13.13
C PHE A 167 2.08 12.87 14.58
N PRO A 168 2.87 12.37 15.56
CA PRO A 168 2.67 12.69 16.97
C PRO A 168 2.59 14.20 17.24
N GLU A 169 3.41 14.99 16.53
CA GLU A 169 3.49 16.44 16.68
C GLU A 169 2.17 17.18 16.36
N GLN A 170 1.22 16.54 15.67
CA GLN A 170 -0.07 17.12 15.32
C GLN A 170 -1.12 17.00 16.44
N LEU A 171 -0.89 16.14 17.43
CA LEU A 171 -1.82 15.96 18.57
C LEU A 171 -1.58 17.00 19.68
N ASP A 172 -0.39 17.60 19.70
CA ASP A 172 0.02 18.62 20.67
C ASP A 172 -0.31 20.07 20.21
N SER A 173 -1.01 20.23 19.09
CA SER A 173 -1.35 21.53 18.46
C SER A 173 -2.79 21.99 18.72
#